data_AF-A0A5P9PPR5-F1
#
_entry.id   AF-A0A5P9PPR5-F1
#
_cell.length_a   1.000
_cell.length_b   1.000
_cell.length_c   1.000
_cell.angle_alpha   90.00
_cell.angle_beta   90.00
_cell.angle_gamma   90.00
#
_symmetry.space_group_name_H-M   'P 1'
#
loop_
_entity.id
_entity.type
_entity.pdbx_description
1 polymer ?
#
loop_
_entity_poly.entity_id
_entity_poly.type
_entity_poly.pdbx_seq_one_letter_code
_entity_poly.pdbx_strand_id
1 'polypeptide(L)'
;MTSDRIRRQAALTSLRDTVGLWYVDQVGADALVRAACTLLVAGFDGPSLCMLAAVSVKNADNEVPEYLEAALHEVGLDFHERDTPAAREAGLRAMAAQTLSHAVTPRKLAGWAHRTFGHDTLEPAERPAELDDASPPDDPHSGAAPTDEQGARLQRFLSWSAVRYRNHRPRCRTAATAA
;
A
#
# COMPACT_ATOMS: atom_id res chain seq x y z
N MET A 1 11.65 -4.98 25.15
CA MET A 1 12.11 -5.49 23.82
C MET A 1 10.95 -5.71 22.83
N THR A 2 9.80 -6.27 23.23
CA THR A 2 8.66 -6.52 22.31
C THR A 2 8.05 -5.24 21.71
N SER A 3 7.92 -4.17 22.50
CA SER A 3 7.29 -2.92 22.03
C SER A 3 8.09 -2.18 20.95
N ASP A 4 9.42 -2.25 21.00
CA ASP A 4 10.29 -1.62 20.01
C ASP A 4 10.19 -2.32 18.65
N ARG A 5 10.24 -3.64 18.65
CA ARG A 5 10.02 -4.45 17.45
C ARG A 5 8.66 -4.20 16.81
N ILE A 6 7.59 -4.09 17.61
CA ILE A 6 6.24 -3.78 17.11
C ILE A 6 6.22 -2.40 16.47
N ARG A 7 6.81 -1.39 17.12
CA ARG A 7 6.91 -0.02 16.57
C ARG A 7 7.66 -0.01 15.24
N ARG A 8 8.82 -0.67 15.17
CA ARG A 8 9.61 -0.79 13.94
C ARG A 8 8.84 -1.44 12.80
N GLN A 9 8.15 -2.54 13.10
CA GLN A 9 7.34 -3.24 12.10
C GLN A 9 6.19 -2.37 11.60
N ALA A 10 5.53 -1.63 12.50
CA ALA A 10 4.45 -0.72 12.12
C ALA A 10 4.97 0.41 11.22
N ALA A 11 6.14 0.98 11.52
CA ALA A 11 6.76 2.02 10.69
C ALA A 11 7.14 1.50 9.29
N LEU A 12 7.68 0.28 9.17
CA LEU A 12 7.95 -0.35 7.88
C LEU A 12 6.68 -0.57 7.06
N THR A 13 5.63 -1.10 7.70
CA THR A 13 4.34 -1.29 7.04
C THR A 13 3.76 0.05 6.58
N SER A 14 3.87 1.09 7.40
CA SER A 14 3.43 2.44 7.04
C SER A 14 4.19 3.00 5.84
N LEU A 15 5.51 2.87 5.77
CA LEU A 15 6.28 3.31 4.60
C LEU A 15 5.86 2.52 3.36
N ARG A 16 5.80 1.19 3.44
CA ARG A 16 5.42 0.33 2.31
C ARG A 16 4.05 0.72 1.74
N ASP A 17 3.07 0.94 2.61
CA ASP A 17 1.72 1.31 2.18
C ASP A 17 1.72 2.74 1.59
N THR A 18 2.49 3.67 2.16
CA THR A 18 2.63 5.04 1.62
C THR A 18 3.27 5.03 0.22
N VAL A 19 4.31 4.23 0.01
CA VAL A 19 4.95 4.02 -1.31
C VAL A 19 3.96 3.43 -2.31
N GLY A 20 3.21 2.41 -1.89
CA GLY A 20 2.14 1.83 -2.71
C GLY A 20 1.14 2.88 -3.17
N LEU A 21 0.66 3.71 -2.26
CA LEU A 21 -0.29 4.79 -2.56
C LEU A 21 0.32 5.87 -3.47
N TRP A 22 1.60 6.19 -3.28
CA TRP A 22 2.31 7.15 -4.11
C TRP A 22 2.42 6.67 -5.56
N TYR A 23 2.66 5.37 -5.79
CA TYR A 23 2.72 4.81 -7.15
C TYR A 23 1.45 5.06 -7.96
N VAL A 24 0.30 5.08 -7.30
CA VAL A 24 -1.03 5.25 -7.90
C VAL A 24 -1.62 6.66 -7.67
N ASP A 25 -0.75 7.65 -7.41
CA ASP A 25 -1.09 9.08 -7.24
C ASP A 25 -2.13 9.36 -6.14
N GLN A 26 -2.28 8.46 -5.16
CA GLN A 26 -3.21 8.63 -4.05
C GLN A 26 -2.66 9.53 -2.93
N VAL A 27 -1.33 9.67 -2.86
CA VAL A 27 -0.63 10.57 -1.95
C VAL A 27 0.51 11.26 -2.68
N GLY A 28 0.86 12.48 -2.25
CA GLY A 28 2.00 13.22 -2.79
C GLY A 28 3.34 12.71 -2.25
N ALA A 29 4.43 13.15 -2.88
CA ALA A 29 5.78 12.78 -2.46
C ALA A 29 6.13 13.27 -1.03
N ASP A 30 5.45 14.31 -0.53
CA ASP A 30 5.63 14.79 0.85
C ASP A 30 5.23 13.75 1.91
N ALA A 31 4.28 12.86 1.59
CA ALA A 31 3.90 11.76 2.46
C ALA A 31 5.06 10.76 2.65
N LEU A 32 5.88 10.55 1.61
CA LEU A 32 7.06 9.70 1.68
C LEU A 32 8.14 10.28 2.59
N VAL A 33 8.35 11.60 2.54
CA VAL A 33 9.24 12.31 3.47
C VAL A 33 8.80 12.10 4.92
N ARG A 34 7.50 12.27 5.22
CA ARG A 34 6.96 12.06 6.57
C ARG A 34 7.07 10.60 7.02
N ALA A 35 6.86 9.66 6.11
CA ALA A 35 7.02 8.23 6.40
C ALA A 35 8.49 7.87 6.69
N ALA A 36 9.44 8.44 5.96
CA ALA A 36 10.88 8.29 6.21
C ALA A 36 11.26 8.84 7.60
N CYS A 37 10.79 10.05 7.97
CA CYS A 37 10.96 10.58 9.33
C CYS A 37 10.40 9.64 10.40
N THR A 38 9.25 9.03 10.16
CA THR A 38 8.63 8.07 11.09
C THR A 38 9.49 6.82 11.28
N LEU A 39 10.15 6.34 10.22
CA LEU A 39 11.10 5.23 10.30
C LEU A 39 12.35 5.58 11.10
N LEU A 40 12.91 6.78 10.91
CA LEU A 40 14.04 7.28 11.71
C LEU A 40 13.68 7.31 13.20
N VAL A 41 12.50 7.83 13.55
CA VAL A 41 11.99 7.84 14.94
C VAL A 41 11.75 6.42 15.49
N ALA A 42 11.44 5.45 14.62
CA ALA A 42 11.34 4.05 15.00
C ALA A 42 12.72 3.36 15.15
N GLY A 43 13.82 4.07 14.89
CA GLY A 43 15.19 3.60 15.06
C GLY A 43 15.77 2.90 13.83
N PHE A 44 15.14 3.01 12.66
CA PHE A 44 15.85 2.72 11.41
C PHE A 44 16.85 3.83 11.15
N ASP A 45 18.01 3.45 10.64
CA ASP A 45 19.07 4.39 10.33
C ASP A 45 19.78 3.88 9.08
N GLY A 46 20.08 4.82 8.18
CA GLY A 46 20.58 4.55 6.84
C GLY A 46 20.80 5.87 6.10
N PRO A 47 21.91 6.03 5.37
CA PRO A 47 22.24 7.31 4.75
C PRO A 47 21.19 7.73 3.73
N SER A 48 20.67 6.81 2.91
CA SER A 48 19.65 7.12 1.91
C SER A 48 18.30 7.41 2.56
N LEU A 49 17.95 6.69 3.62
CA LEU A 49 16.75 6.99 4.42
C LEU A 49 16.81 8.39 5.06
N CYS A 50 17.97 8.78 5.60
CA CYS A 50 18.21 10.11 6.13
C CYS A 50 18.09 11.19 5.05
N MET A 51 18.64 10.96 3.85
CA MET A 51 18.48 11.88 2.72
C MET A 51 17.02 12.04 2.32
N LEU A 52 16.28 10.93 2.19
CA LEU A 52 14.85 10.95 1.86
C LEU A 52 14.04 11.73 2.92
N ALA A 53 14.34 11.55 4.20
CA ALA A 53 13.68 12.27 5.30
C ALA A 53 14.05 13.77 5.34
N ALA A 54 15.20 14.15 4.79
CA ALA A 54 15.68 15.52 4.74
C ALA A 54 15.12 16.33 3.56
N VAL A 55 14.49 15.67 2.58
CA VAL A 55 13.92 16.34 1.40
C VAL A 55 12.91 17.41 1.82
N SER A 56 13.05 18.61 1.26
CA SER A 56 12.10 19.69 1.46
C SER A 56 10.75 19.33 0.82
N VAL A 57 9.65 19.50 1.56
CA VAL A 57 8.29 19.30 1.03
C VAL A 57 8.03 20.09 -0.25
N LYS A 58 8.68 21.25 -0.44
CA LYS A 58 8.53 22.07 -1.66
C LYS A 58 9.18 21.45 -2.90
N ASN A 59 10.18 20.58 -2.70
CA ASN A 59 10.91 19.93 -3.77
C ASN A 59 10.62 18.43 -3.85
N ALA A 60 9.69 17.93 -3.03
CA ALA A 60 9.48 16.51 -2.83
C ALA A 60 9.19 15.76 -4.14
N ASP A 61 8.40 16.35 -5.04
CA ASP A 61 8.04 15.71 -6.31
C ASP A 61 9.26 15.46 -7.23
N ASN A 62 10.33 16.23 -7.07
CA ASN A 62 11.55 16.08 -7.88
C ASN A 62 12.62 15.26 -7.17
N GLU A 63 12.86 15.51 -5.88
CA GLU A 63 13.98 14.91 -5.15
C GLU A 63 13.64 13.54 -4.56
N VAL A 64 12.38 13.28 -4.18
CA VAL A 64 12.00 11.97 -3.60
C VAL A 64 12.28 10.81 -4.55
N PRO A 65 11.94 10.86 -5.85
CA PRO A 65 12.25 9.78 -6.79
C PRO A 65 13.74 9.40 -6.82
N GLU A 66 14.65 10.35 -6.64
CA GLU A 66 16.10 10.12 -6.68
C GLU A 66 16.61 9.31 -5.48
N TYR A 67 15.98 9.47 -4.31
CA TYR A 67 16.40 8.81 -3.08
C TYR A 67 15.57 7.58 -2.72
N LEU A 68 14.38 7.42 -3.32
CA LEU A 68 13.40 6.43 -2.90
C LEU A 68 13.90 4.99 -3.03
N GLU A 69 14.48 4.61 -4.17
CA GLU A 69 14.96 3.24 -4.40
C GLU A 69 16.02 2.84 -3.38
N ALA A 70 17.04 3.68 -3.20
CA ALA A 70 18.12 3.42 -2.25
C ALA A 70 17.61 3.34 -0.80
N ALA A 71 16.71 4.24 -0.40
CA ALA A 71 16.11 4.22 0.93
C ALA A 71 15.27 2.96 1.18
N LEU A 72 14.51 2.48 0.19
CA LEU A 72 13.73 1.24 0.30
C LEU A 72 14.63 0.02 0.44
N HIS A 73 15.70 -0.04 -0.35
CA HIS A 73 16.68 -1.12 -0.27
C HIS A 73 17.34 -1.19 1.13
N GLU A 74 17.70 -0.04 1.72
CA GLU A 74 18.27 0.01 3.08
C GLU A 74 17.36 -0.59 4.15
N VAL A 75 16.04 -0.39 4.01
CA VAL A 75 15.05 -0.93 4.95
C VAL A 75 14.49 -2.30 4.55
N GLY A 76 15.02 -2.89 3.47
CA GLY A 76 14.65 -4.22 2.97
C GLY A 76 13.27 -4.29 2.29
N LEU A 77 12.83 -3.18 1.68
CA LEU A 77 11.61 -3.11 0.88
C LEU A 77 11.96 -3.11 -0.62
N ASP A 78 11.10 -3.74 -1.41
CA ASP A 78 11.26 -3.76 -2.87
C ASP A 78 10.86 -2.41 -3.47
N PHE A 79 11.66 -1.91 -4.40
CA PHE A 79 11.30 -0.79 -5.26
C PHE A 79 10.68 -1.30 -6.55
N HIS A 80 9.67 -0.58 -7.03
CA HIS A 80 9.05 -0.79 -8.33
C HIS A 80 9.09 0.50 -9.12
N GLU A 81 9.40 0.42 -10.41
CA GLU A 81 9.21 1.56 -11.30
C GLU A 81 7.73 1.94 -11.37
N ARG A 82 7.44 3.24 -11.49
CA ARG A 82 6.06 3.74 -11.62
C ARG A 82 5.39 3.11 -12.84
N ASP A 83 4.06 3.02 -12.80
CA ASP A 83 3.21 2.45 -13.86
C ASP A 83 3.41 0.96 -14.18
N THR A 84 4.34 0.28 -13.53
CA THR A 84 4.46 -1.18 -13.64
C THR A 84 3.28 -1.88 -12.95
N PRO A 85 2.91 -3.10 -13.40
CA PRO A 85 1.88 -3.89 -12.73
C PRO A 85 2.18 -4.13 -11.24
N ALA A 86 3.45 -4.30 -10.87
CA ALA A 86 3.88 -4.47 -9.48
C ALA A 86 3.62 -3.21 -8.63
N ALA A 87 3.94 -2.02 -9.17
CA ALA A 87 3.66 -0.75 -8.52
C ALA A 87 2.14 -0.51 -8.33
N ARG A 88 1.34 -0.82 -9.35
CA ARG A 88 -0.12 -0.74 -9.28
C ARG A 88 -0.71 -1.71 -8.27
N GLU A 89 -0.22 -2.94 -8.22
CA GLU A 89 -0.64 -3.94 -7.23
C GLU A 89 -0.26 -3.50 -5.81
N ALA A 90 0.92 -2.90 -5.61
CA ALA A 90 1.32 -2.33 -4.32
C ALA A 90 0.34 -1.23 -3.86
N GLY A 91 -0.10 -0.35 -4.76
CA GLY A 91 -1.12 0.66 -4.48
C GLY A 91 -2.49 0.07 -4.11
N LEU A 92 -2.96 -0.92 -4.86
CA LEU A 92 -4.21 -1.63 -4.54
C LEU A 92 -4.13 -2.32 -3.17
N ARG A 93 -3.01 -2.97 -2.86
CA ARG A 93 -2.78 -3.60 -1.55
C ARG A 93 -2.81 -2.58 -0.41
N ALA A 94 -2.21 -1.41 -0.60
CA ALA A 94 -2.22 -0.35 0.40
C ALA A 94 -3.63 0.21 0.64
N MET A 95 -4.42 0.44 -0.43
CA MET A 95 -5.83 0.85 -0.32
C MET A 95 -6.70 -0.23 0.35
N ALA A 96 -6.46 -1.51 0.05
CA ALA A 96 -7.13 -2.61 0.73
C ALA A 96 -6.77 -2.67 2.23
N ALA A 97 -5.51 -2.39 2.60
CA ALA A 97 -5.08 -2.32 3.99
C ALA A 97 -5.78 -1.17 4.75
N GLN A 98 -5.94 0.00 4.12
CA GLN A 98 -6.74 1.09 4.69
C GLN A 98 -8.23 0.72 4.87
N THR A 99 -8.75 -0.12 3.99
CA THR A 99 -10.12 -0.62 4.09
C THR A 99 -10.28 -1.60 5.26
N LEU A 100 -9.29 -2.49 5.43
CA LEU A 100 -9.21 -3.43 6.55
C LEU A 100 -9.06 -2.76 7.92
N SER A 101 -8.42 -1.58 7.97
CA SER A 101 -8.30 -0.78 9.18
C SER A 101 -9.50 0.14 9.43
N HIS A 102 -10.55 0.06 8.58
CA HIS A 102 -11.73 0.92 8.60
C HIS A 102 -11.45 2.41 8.33
N ALA A 103 -10.27 2.76 7.83
CA ALA A 103 -9.95 4.13 7.40
C ALA A 103 -10.61 4.50 6.06
N VAL A 104 -10.89 3.49 5.23
CA VAL A 104 -11.59 3.62 3.94
C VAL A 104 -12.78 2.66 3.92
N THR A 105 -13.93 3.10 3.41
CA THR A 105 -15.08 2.20 3.27
C THR A 105 -14.89 1.28 2.07
N PRO A 106 -15.43 0.05 2.10
CA PRO A 106 -15.35 -0.84 0.95
C PRO A 106 -15.94 -0.28 -0.36
N ARG A 107 -17.01 0.52 -0.28
CA ARG A 107 -17.58 1.23 -1.45
C ARG A 107 -16.58 2.23 -2.03
N LYS A 108 -15.87 2.97 -1.17
CA LYS A 108 -14.84 3.91 -1.62
C LYS A 108 -13.66 3.20 -2.27
N LEU A 109 -13.27 2.01 -1.78
CA LEU A 109 -12.27 1.16 -2.42
C LEU A 109 -12.75 0.69 -3.81
N ALA A 110 -13.97 0.19 -3.92
CA ALA A 110 -14.56 -0.30 -5.17
C ALA A 110 -14.57 0.78 -6.26
N GLY A 111 -15.19 1.94 -5.99
CA GLY A 111 -15.23 3.04 -6.95
C GLY A 111 -13.87 3.67 -7.23
N TRP A 112 -12.93 3.65 -6.26
CA TRP A 112 -11.55 4.05 -6.55
C TRP A 112 -10.87 3.06 -7.50
N ALA A 113 -10.96 1.76 -7.25
CA ALA A 113 -10.35 0.75 -8.11
C ALA A 113 -10.92 0.81 -9.53
N HIS A 114 -12.24 1.00 -9.66
CA HIS A 114 -12.90 1.19 -10.95
C HIS A 114 -12.34 2.42 -11.69
N ARG A 115 -12.22 3.59 -11.05
CA ARG A 115 -11.69 4.80 -11.71
C ARG A 115 -10.20 4.72 -12.04
N THR A 116 -9.41 4.05 -11.20
CA THR A 116 -7.95 4.02 -11.31
C THR A 116 -7.45 2.92 -12.25
N PHE A 117 -8.13 1.77 -12.30
CA PHE A 117 -7.71 0.62 -13.10
C PHE A 117 -8.70 0.28 -14.24
N GLY A 118 -9.95 0.73 -14.18
CA GLY A 118 -10.97 0.31 -15.14
C GLY A 118 -11.22 -1.20 -15.13
N HIS A 119 -11.91 -1.68 -16.17
CA HIS A 119 -11.95 -3.09 -16.53
C HIS A 119 -10.73 -3.38 -17.42
N ASP A 120 -10.01 -4.48 -17.19
CA ASP A 120 -8.90 -5.00 -18.03
C ASP A 120 -7.46 -4.51 -17.78
N THR A 121 -7.15 -3.67 -16.77
CA THR A 121 -5.75 -3.23 -16.55
C THR A 121 -5.02 -3.88 -15.39
N LEU A 122 -5.73 -4.56 -14.48
CA LEU A 122 -5.12 -5.29 -13.36
C LEU A 122 -6.09 -6.38 -12.84
N GLU A 123 -5.80 -7.66 -13.07
CA GLU A 123 -6.67 -8.80 -12.68
C GLU A 123 -7.10 -8.76 -11.18
N PRO A 124 -6.23 -8.41 -10.21
CA PRO A 124 -6.66 -8.25 -8.82
C PRO A 124 -7.63 -7.08 -8.55
N ALA A 125 -7.72 -6.09 -9.44
CA ALA A 125 -8.60 -4.91 -9.32
C ALA A 125 -9.99 -5.11 -9.92
N GLU A 126 -10.17 -6.13 -10.77
CA GLU A 126 -11.44 -6.42 -11.44
C GLU A 126 -12.56 -6.70 -10.43
N ARG A 127 -12.33 -7.57 -9.44
CA ARG A 127 -13.35 -7.88 -8.42
C ARG A 127 -13.80 -6.66 -7.60
N PRO A 128 -12.89 -5.80 -7.11
CA PRO A 128 -13.29 -4.53 -6.52
C PRO A 128 -14.10 -3.64 -7.48
N ALA A 129 -13.72 -3.55 -8.76
CA ALA A 129 -14.40 -2.72 -9.74
C ALA A 129 -15.82 -3.23 -10.07
N GLU A 130 -16.01 -4.54 -10.22
CA GLU A 130 -17.32 -5.18 -10.43
C GLU A 130 -18.31 -4.92 -9.27
N LEU A 131 -17.80 -4.73 -8.05
CA LEU A 131 -18.64 -4.42 -6.89
C LEU A 131 -19.19 -2.99 -6.93
N ASP A 132 -18.50 -2.07 -7.60
CA ASP A 132 -18.99 -0.71 -7.86
C ASP A 132 -20.15 -0.77 -8.86
N ASP A 133 -20.01 -1.55 -9.94
CA ASP A 133 -21.06 -1.69 -10.97
C ASP A 133 -22.34 -2.36 -10.45
N ALA A 134 -22.20 -3.29 -9.51
CA ALA A 134 -23.32 -3.96 -8.86
C ALA A 134 -24.03 -3.10 -7.80
N SER A 135 -23.48 -1.92 -7.47
CA SER A 135 -24.13 -0.98 -6.55
C SER A 135 -25.21 -0.18 -7.29
N PRO A 136 -26.44 -0.08 -6.75
CA PRO A 136 -27.44 0.82 -7.32
C PRO A 136 -26.94 2.28 -7.26
N PRO A 137 -27.32 3.11 -8.25
CA PRO A 137 -26.97 4.53 -8.26
C PRO A 137 -27.49 5.22 -6.99
N ASP A 138 -26.74 6.23 -6.53
CA ASP A 138 -27.01 6.98 -5.31
C ASP A 138 -28.46 7.51 -5.29
N ASP A 139 -29.30 6.92 -4.44
CA ASP A 139 -30.49 7.60 -3.93
C ASP A 139 -30.03 8.41 -2.71
N PRO A 140 -30.05 9.76 -2.76
CA PRO A 140 -29.59 10.61 -1.67
C PRO A 140 -30.44 10.51 -0.40
N HIS A 141 -31.51 9.70 -0.40
CA HIS A 141 -32.31 9.37 0.79
C HIS A 141 -32.04 8.00 1.39
N SER A 142 -31.15 7.18 0.82
CA SER A 142 -30.90 5.83 1.31
C SER A 142 -29.66 5.77 2.21
N GLY A 143 -29.87 6.00 3.51
CA GLY A 143 -28.94 5.60 4.56
C GLY A 143 -28.88 4.08 4.77
N ALA A 144 -28.94 3.29 3.69
CA ALA A 144 -28.91 1.84 3.79
C ALA A 144 -27.46 1.36 3.99
N ALA A 145 -27.23 0.71 5.12
CA ALA A 145 -26.02 -0.05 5.38
C ALA A 145 -25.78 -1.06 4.23
N PRO A 146 -24.51 -1.38 3.88
CA PRO A 146 -24.22 -2.44 2.93
C PRO A 146 -24.94 -3.71 3.37
N THR A 147 -25.59 -4.42 2.44
CA THR A 147 -26.30 -5.65 2.77
C THR A 147 -25.31 -6.68 3.33
N ASP A 148 -25.77 -7.55 4.24
CA ASP A 148 -24.92 -8.56 4.89
C ASP A 148 -24.15 -9.44 3.89
N GLU A 149 -24.71 -9.63 2.69
CA GLU A 149 -24.10 -10.37 1.59
C GLU A 149 -22.93 -9.63 0.93
N GLN A 150 -23.03 -8.30 0.79
CA GLN A 150 -21.95 -7.46 0.27
C GLN A 150 -20.80 -7.39 1.27
N GLY A 151 -21.12 -7.23 2.56
CA GLY A 151 -20.13 -7.31 3.64
C GLY A 151 -19.41 -8.66 3.68
N ALA A 152 -20.12 -9.77 3.50
CA ALA A 152 -19.55 -11.11 3.47
C ALA A 152 -18.66 -11.37 2.23
N ARG A 153 -19.03 -10.86 1.06
CA ARG A 153 -18.22 -10.99 -0.17
C ARG A 153 -16.93 -10.16 -0.10
N LEU A 154 -17.00 -8.95 0.45
CA LEU A 154 -15.83 -8.12 0.73
C LEU A 154 -14.92 -8.74 1.79
N GLN A 155 -15.47 -9.31 2.86
CA GLN A 155 -14.68 -10.06 3.83
C GLN A 155 -13.99 -11.29 3.21
N ARG A 156 -14.62 -11.99 2.27
CA ARG A 156 -13.98 -13.10 1.54
C ARG A 156 -12.84 -12.62 0.64
N PHE A 157 -13.00 -11.49 -0.04
CA PHE A 157 -11.92 -10.87 -0.82
C PHE A 157 -10.75 -10.46 0.08
N LEU A 158 -11.03 -9.76 1.18
CA LEU A 158 -10.01 -9.31 2.12
C LEU A 158 -9.32 -10.49 2.84
N SER A 159 -10.05 -11.58 3.12
CA SER A 159 -9.52 -12.83 3.66
C SER A 159 -8.63 -13.57 2.66
N TRP A 160 -9.02 -13.63 1.39
CA TRP A 160 -8.19 -14.18 0.30
C TRP A 160 -6.89 -13.38 0.10
N SER A 161 -6.99 -12.04 0.11
CA SER A 161 -5.84 -11.13 0.03
C SER A 161 -4.91 -11.26 1.25
N ALA A 162 -5.46 -11.42 2.46
CA ALA A 162 -4.69 -11.66 3.69
C ALA A 162 -3.99 -13.03 3.72
N VAL A 163 -4.56 -14.06 3.08
CA VAL A 163 -3.94 -15.39 2.95
C VAL A 163 -2.73 -15.36 2.00
N ARG A 164 -2.75 -14.58 0.91
CA ARG A 164 -1.55 -14.33 0.09
C ARG A 164 -0.55 -13.39 0.78
N TYR A 165 -1.02 -12.42 1.57
CA TYR A 165 -0.19 -11.50 2.37
C TYR A 165 0.76 -12.22 3.33
N ARG A 166 0.35 -13.38 3.89
CA ARG A 166 1.20 -14.19 4.78
C ARG A 166 2.20 -15.10 4.06
N ASN A 167 1.92 -15.47 2.81
CA ASN A 167 2.69 -16.47 2.07
C ASN A 167 3.79 -15.89 1.17
N HIS A 168 3.90 -14.56 1.06
CA HIS A 168 5.03 -13.88 0.41
C HIS A 168 6.08 -13.43 1.45
N ARG A 169 6.58 -14.39 2.23
CA ARG A 169 7.96 -14.28 2.73
C ARG A 169 8.88 -14.79 1.62
N PRO A 170 9.95 -14.06 1.25
CA PRO A 170 10.96 -14.63 0.38
C PRO A 170 11.51 -15.88 1.07
N ARG A 171 11.48 -17.02 0.38
CA ARG A 171 12.29 -18.17 0.74
C ARG A 171 13.74 -17.70 0.62
N CYS A 172 14.39 -17.43 1.76
CA CYS A 172 15.85 -17.33 1.79
C CYS A 172 16.39 -18.63 1.18
N ARG A 173 16.89 -18.52 -0.05
CA ARG A 173 17.64 -19.60 -0.69
C ARG A 173 18.98 -19.64 0.02
N THR A 174 19.10 -20.50 1.02
CA THR A 174 20.40 -20.94 1.53
C THR A 174 21.18 -21.53 0.36
N ALA A 175 22.12 -20.75 -0.18
CA ALA A 175 23.27 -21.29 -0.88
C ALA A 175 24.34 -21.53 0.19
N ALA A 176 24.29 -22.72 0.79
CA ALA A 176 25.39 -23.31 1.52
C ALA A 176 26.15 -24.26 0.60
N THR A 177 27.48 -24.27 0.74
CA THR A 177 28.48 -25.25 0.23
C THR A 177 28.76 -25.20 -1.28
N ALA A 178 29.99 -25.27 -1.77
CA ALA A 178 31.27 -25.74 -1.22
C ALA A 178 32.41 -24.96 -1.91
N ALA A 179 33.47 -24.58 -1.17
CA ALA A 179 34.79 -25.22 -1.17
C ALA A 179 35.54 -25.09 -2.51
#